data_AF-A0A7C6MM54-F1
#
_entry.id   AF-A0A7C6MM54-F1
#
_cell.length_a   1.000
_cell.length_b   1.000
_cell.length_c   1.000
_cell.angle_alpha   90.00
_cell.angle_beta   90.00
_cell.angle_gamma   90.00
#
_symmetry.space_group_name_H-M   'P 1'
#
loop_
_entity.id
_entity.type
_entity.pdbx_description
1 polymer ?
#
loop_
_entity_poly.entity_id
_entity_poly.type
_entity_poly.pdbx_seq_one_letter_code
_entity_poly.pdbx_strand_id
1 'polypeptide(L)'
;MVAGGLLAAAGVSLADTPLWVDVAVFAVTTAGLFGMVRPVLRRKMAQNDRSNEVESNPRMLAGRTATVEEAVDGHSGLVRLSGELWSARALVPGTTFGQGDRVTVVSIDGNTAVVDKEV
;
A
#
# COMPACT_ATOMS: atom_id res chain seq x y z
N MET A 1 -8.27 -4.82 21.87
CA MET A 1 -9.50 -4.05 22.17
C MET A 1 -10.45 -4.88 23.03
N VAL A 2 -9.98 -5.41 24.16
CA VAL A 2 -10.82 -6.17 25.13
C VAL A 2 -10.48 -5.74 26.55
N ALA A 3 -9.20 -5.47 26.82
CA ALA A 3 -8.70 -4.99 28.12
C ALA A 3 -9.31 -3.66 28.59
N GLY A 4 -9.57 -2.71 27.69
CA GLY A 4 -10.18 -1.42 28.06
C GLY A 4 -11.65 -1.52 28.47
N GLY A 5 -12.40 -2.45 27.87
CA GLY A 5 -13.80 -2.71 28.24
C GLY A 5 -13.92 -3.43 29.58
N LEU A 6 -12.96 -4.30 29.91
CA LEU A 6 -12.95 -5.06 31.17
C LEU A 6 -12.69 -4.16 32.39
N LEU A 7 -11.80 -3.15 32.27
CA LEU A 7 -11.50 -2.21 33.35
C LEU A 7 -12.67 -1.27 33.66
N ALA A 8 -13.42 -0.85 32.64
CA ALA A 8 -14.63 -0.05 32.84
C ALA A 8 -15.74 -0.87 33.52
N ALA A 9 -15.92 -2.14 33.13
CA ALA A 9 -16.89 -3.04 33.77
C ALA A 9 -16.53 -3.38 35.22
N ALA A 10 -15.25 -3.55 35.54
CA ALA A 10 -14.78 -3.79 36.92
C ALA A 10 -14.98 -2.58 37.84
N GLY A 11 -15.00 -1.36 37.30
CA GLY A 11 -15.31 -0.14 38.07
C GLY A 11 -16.78 0.02 38.42
N VAL A 12 -17.68 -0.57 37.63
CA VAL A 12 -19.14 -0.49 37.83
C VAL A 12 -19.66 -1.57 38.77
N SER A 13 -18.96 -2.71 38.92
CA SER A 13 -19.40 -3.81 39.80
C SER A 13 -19.31 -3.52 41.31
N LEU A 14 -18.90 -2.31 41.72
CA LEU A 14 -18.97 -1.85 43.12
C LEU A 14 -20.25 -1.06 43.43
N ALA A 15 -21.03 -0.68 42.42
CA ALA A 15 -22.31 -0.03 42.61
C ALA A 15 -23.42 -1.04 42.27
N ASP A 16 -24.38 -1.18 43.16
CA ASP A 16 -25.57 -2.01 43.04
C ASP A 16 -26.53 -1.43 41.98
N THR A 17 -26.03 -1.21 40.76
CA THR A 17 -26.74 -0.56 39.67
C THR A 17 -27.51 -1.58 38.84
N PRO A 18 -28.77 -1.28 38.49
CA PRO A 18 -29.58 -2.19 37.71
C PRO A 18 -29.00 -2.37 36.30
N LEU A 19 -29.04 -3.60 35.78
CA LEU A 19 -28.44 -4.05 34.50
C LEU A 19 -28.67 -3.11 33.30
N TRP A 20 -29.76 -2.36 33.27
CA TRP A 20 -30.04 -1.40 32.19
C TRP A 20 -29.06 -0.22 32.16
N VAL A 21 -28.51 0.18 33.31
CA VAL A 21 -27.50 1.24 33.43
C VAL A 21 -26.19 0.79 32.80
N ASP A 22 -25.76 -0.44 33.07
CA ASP A 22 -24.53 -1.02 32.51
C ASP A 22 -24.61 -1.13 30.99
N VAL A 23 -25.77 -1.56 30.46
CA VAL A 23 -26.02 -1.63 29.02
C VAL A 23 -25.99 -0.24 28.38
N ALA A 24 -26.57 0.77 29.03
CA ALA A 24 -26.55 2.15 28.54
C ALA A 24 -25.13 2.74 28.53
N VAL A 25 -24.36 2.55 29.60
CA VAL A 25 -22.97 3.02 29.71
C VAL A 25 -22.07 2.33 28.69
N PHE A 26 -22.24 1.02 28.48
CA PHE A 26 -21.51 0.26 27.46
C PHE A 26 -21.84 0.77 26.05
N ALA A 27 -23.12 1.01 25.74
CA ALA A 27 -23.55 1.53 24.44
C ALA A 27 -22.99 2.93 24.17
N VAL A 28 -23.04 3.83 25.16
CA VAL A 28 -22.51 5.20 25.04
C VAL A 28 -20.99 5.18 24.87
N THR A 29 -20.27 4.36 25.64
CA THR A 29 -18.81 4.24 25.55
C THR A 29 -18.39 3.68 24.19
N THR A 30 -19.09 2.64 23.70
CA THR A 30 -18.84 2.04 22.39
C THR A 30 -19.12 3.03 21.26
N ALA A 31 -20.25 3.74 21.31
CA ALA A 31 -20.60 4.76 20.32
C ALA A 31 -19.61 5.93 20.32
N GLY A 32 -19.16 6.37 21.51
CA GLY A 32 -18.12 7.40 21.65
C GLY A 32 -16.78 6.97 21.05
N LEU A 33 -16.36 5.72 21.28
CA LEU A 33 -15.16 5.17 20.64
C LEU A 33 -15.30 5.13 19.12
N PHE A 34 -16.42 4.62 18.59
CA PHE A 34 -16.64 4.58 17.14
C PHE A 34 -16.70 5.98 16.51
N GLY A 35 -17.29 6.94 17.21
CA GLY A 35 -17.35 8.35 16.81
C GLY A 35 -15.98 9.01 16.72
N MET A 36 -15.04 8.66 17.62
CA MET A 36 -13.68 9.22 17.66
C MET A 36 -12.70 8.46 16.73
N VAL A 37 -12.89 7.16 16.55
CA VAL A 37 -12.04 6.30 15.70
C VAL A 37 -12.17 6.68 14.24
N ARG A 38 -13.39 6.92 13.74
CA ARG A 38 -13.61 7.29 12.32
C ARG A 38 -12.82 8.53 11.85
N PRO A 39 -12.86 9.69 12.53
CA PRO A 39 -12.12 10.88 12.09
C PRO A 39 -10.61 10.74 12.25
N VAL A 40 -10.14 9.99 13.26
CA VAL A 40 -8.69 9.76 13.48
C VAL A 40 -8.12 8.81 12.45
N LEU A 41 -8.83 7.72 12.10
CA LEU A 41 -8.43 6.82 11.02
C LEU A 41 -8.44 7.54 9.67
N ARG A 42 -9.50 8.29 9.34
CA ARG A 42 -9.56 9.06 8.08
C ARG A 42 -8.45 10.12 8.00
N ARG A 43 -8.14 10.83 9.09
CA ARG A 43 -7.02 11.81 9.10
C ARG A 43 -5.67 11.14 8.96
N LYS A 44 -5.43 9.99 9.59
CA LYS A 44 -4.16 9.26 9.48
C LYS A 44 -3.97 8.60 8.10
N MET A 45 -5.03 8.07 7.49
CA MET A 45 -4.96 7.54 6.12
C MET A 45 -4.64 8.67 5.12
N ALA A 46 -5.38 9.79 5.19
CA ALA A 46 -5.16 10.94 4.32
C ALA A 46 -3.80 11.64 4.51
N GLN A 47 -3.10 11.39 5.63
CA GLN A 47 -1.73 11.85 5.85
C GLN A 47 -0.67 10.90 5.26
N ASN A 48 -0.97 9.59 5.19
CA ASN A 48 -0.09 8.59 4.56
C ASN A 48 -0.26 8.49 3.05
N ASP A 49 -1.41 8.91 2.49
CA ASP A 49 -1.64 8.86 1.04
C ASP A 49 -0.69 9.78 0.26
N ARG A 50 -0.19 10.88 0.85
CA ARG A 50 0.71 11.79 0.12
C ARG A 50 2.11 11.24 -0.16
N SER A 51 2.59 10.24 0.58
CA SER A 51 3.88 9.59 0.30
C SER A 51 3.71 8.23 -0.36
N ASN A 52 2.60 7.52 -0.08
CA ASN A 52 2.38 6.18 -0.60
C ASN A 52 1.73 6.15 -1.99
N GLU A 53 1.07 7.24 -2.42
CA GLU A 53 0.49 7.33 -3.76
C GLU A 53 1.56 7.45 -4.86
N VAL A 54 2.79 7.83 -4.50
CA VAL A 54 3.95 7.90 -5.41
C VAL A 54 4.62 6.52 -5.56
N GLU A 55 4.63 5.70 -4.52
CA GLU A 55 5.17 4.33 -4.54
C GLU A 55 4.13 3.31 -5.06
N SER A 56 2.83 3.53 -4.81
CA SER A 56 1.75 2.67 -5.28
C SER A 56 1.25 3.00 -6.69
N ASN A 57 1.78 4.02 -7.36
CA ASN A 57 1.52 4.26 -8.78
C ASN A 57 2.72 3.79 -9.61
N PRO A 58 2.72 2.53 -10.10
CA PRO A 58 3.66 2.10 -11.13
C PRO A 58 3.70 3.05 -12.34
N ARG A 59 2.62 3.79 -12.59
CA ARG A 59 2.53 4.84 -13.62
C ARG A 59 3.54 5.98 -13.43
N MET A 60 4.00 6.27 -12.21
CA MET A 60 5.02 7.29 -11.92
C MET A 60 6.46 6.78 -12.04
N LEU A 61 6.67 5.48 -12.28
CA LEU A 61 7.98 4.93 -12.60
C LEU A 61 8.29 4.97 -14.12
N ALA A 62 7.31 5.35 -14.95
CA ALA A 62 7.52 5.66 -16.35
C ALA A 62 8.49 6.84 -16.50
N GLY A 63 9.49 6.68 -17.37
CA GLY A 63 10.57 7.64 -17.62
C GLY A 63 11.83 7.41 -16.79
N ARG A 64 11.88 6.42 -15.90
CA ARG A 64 13.12 6.05 -15.19
C ARG A 64 13.93 5.04 -15.98
N THR A 65 15.23 5.15 -15.83
CA THR A 65 16.19 4.18 -16.34
C THR A 65 16.23 2.94 -15.44
N ALA A 66 16.25 1.77 -16.05
CA ALA A 66 16.41 0.48 -15.40
C ALA A 66 17.60 -0.28 -16.02
N THR A 67 18.21 -1.15 -15.24
CA THR A 67 19.29 -2.03 -15.74
C THR A 67 18.73 -3.42 -15.95
N VAL A 68 19.02 -4.03 -17.09
CA VAL A 68 18.59 -5.40 -17.39
C VAL A 68 19.39 -6.38 -16.53
N GLU A 69 18.71 -7.12 -15.67
CA GLU A 69 19.31 -8.18 -14.85
C GLU A 69 19.15 -9.54 -15.53
N GLU A 70 18.04 -9.77 -16.22
CA GLU A 70 17.78 -10.94 -17.05
C GLU A 70 17.31 -10.49 -18.42
N ALA A 71 17.83 -11.14 -19.47
CA ALA A 71 17.56 -10.75 -20.86
C ALA A 71 16.07 -10.50 -21.10
N VAL A 72 15.75 -9.31 -21.59
CA VAL A 72 14.37 -8.89 -21.83
C VAL A 72 14.03 -9.15 -23.29
N ASP A 73 12.99 -9.95 -23.51
CA ASP A 73 12.41 -10.20 -24.83
C ASP A 73 10.98 -9.67 -24.92
N GLY A 74 10.27 -10.02 -25.99
CA GLY A 74 8.87 -9.64 -26.20
C GLY A 74 7.86 -10.34 -25.26
N HIS A 75 8.27 -11.33 -24.48
CA HIS A 75 7.41 -12.13 -23.61
C HIS A 75 7.69 -11.87 -22.13
N SER A 76 8.96 -11.85 -21.75
CA SER A 76 9.45 -11.78 -20.36
C SER A 76 10.87 -11.23 -20.25
N GLY A 77 11.22 -10.80 -19.04
CA GLY A 77 12.56 -10.39 -18.64
C GLY A 77 12.54 -9.77 -17.26
N LEU A 78 13.70 -9.48 -16.70
CA LEU A 78 13.80 -8.77 -15.42
C LEU A 78 14.75 -7.58 -15.53
N VAL A 79 14.26 -6.46 -15.02
CA VAL A 79 15.04 -5.23 -14.91
C VAL A 79 15.09 -4.80 -13.45
N ARG A 80 16.21 -4.19 -13.08
CA ARG A 80 16.37 -3.52 -11.81
C ARG A 80 15.98 -2.07 -11.93
N LEU A 81 14.91 -1.70 -11.26
CA LEU A 81 14.32 -0.37 -11.28
C LEU A 81 14.28 0.17 -9.86
N SER A 82 14.96 1.29 -9.61
CA SER A 82 15.05 1.94 -8.28
C SER A 82 15.51 1.01 -7.14
N GLY A 83 16.28 -0.05 -7.46
CA GLY A 83 16.80 -1.00 -6.48
C GLY A 83 16.00 -2.31 -6.36
N GLU A 84 14.80 -2.38 -6.94
CA GLU A 84 13.92 -3.56 -6.94
C GLU A 84 13.94 -4.29 -8.28
N LEU A 85 13.64 -5.59 -8.25
CA LEU A 85 13.47 -6.43 -9.45
C LEU A 85 12.05 -6.33 -9.96
N TRP A 86 11.91 -5.92 -11.22
CA TRP A 86 10.64 -5.76 -11.91
C TRP A 86 10.62 -6.61 -13.16
N SER A 87 9.49 -7.28 -13.42
CA SER A 87 9.25 -7.95 -14.69
C SER A 87 9.24 -6.93 -15.82
N ALA A 88 9.89 -7.22 -16.93
CA ALA A 88 9.99 -6.32 -18.05
C ALA A 88 9.62 -6.99 -19.38
N ARG A 89 9.23 -6.16 -20.34
CA ARG A 89 8.97 -6.55 -21.72
C ARG A 89 9.46 -5.46 -22.66
N ALA A 90 10.05 -5.86 -23.80
CA ALA A 90 10.41 -4.92 -24.84
C ALA A 90 9.17 -4.23 -25.44
N LEU A 91 9.23 -2.92 -25.64
CA LEU A 91 8.18 -2.14 -26.32
C LEU A 91 7.93 -2.67 -27.73
N VAL A 92 9.00 -2.97 -28.46
CA VAL A 92 8.95 -3.47 -29.84
C VAL A 92 9.12 -5.00 -29.84
N PRO A 93 8.13 -5.76 -30.34
CA PRO A 93 8.25 -7.20 -30.48
C PRO A 93 9.43 -7.57 -31.41
N GLY A 94 10.37 -8.37 -30.92
CA GLY A 94 11.57 -8.79 -31.65
C GLY A 94 12.84 -8.02 -31.28
N THR A 95 12.74 -6.98 -30.45
CA THR A 95 13.90 -6.36 -29.80
C THR A 95 14.23 -7.14 -28.53
N THR A 96 15.50 -7.52 -28.38
CA THR A 96 16.01 -8.18 -27.18
C THR A 96 17.07 -7.29 -26.54
N PHE A 97 17.01 -7.17 -25.22
CA PHE A 97 18.02 -6.46 -24.42
C PHE A 97 18.83 -7.48 -23.62
N GLY A 98 20.14 -7.38 -23.67
CA GLY A 98 21.06 -8.27 -22.96
C GLY A 98 21.19 -7.91 -21.48
N GLN A 99 21.67 -8.87 -20.68
CA GLN A 99 22.02 -8.61 -19.28
C GLN A 99 23.08 -7.50 -19.19
N GLY A 100 22.82 -6.50 -18.35
CA GLY A 100 23.65 -5.32 -18.17
C GLY A 100 23.28 -4.13 -19.07
N ASP A 101 22.37 -4.32 -20.04
CA ASP A 101 21.90 -3.20 -20.86
C ASP A 101 21.09 -2.21 -20.03
N ARG A 102 21.20 -0.94 -20.40
CA ARG A 102 20.46 0.14 -19.79
C ARG A 102 19.26 0.47 -20.65
N VAL A 103 18.07 0.38 -20.07
CA VAL A 103 16.79 0.57 -20.76
C VAL A 103 15.96 1.64 -20.05
N THR A 104 15.10 2.31 -20.79
CA THR A 104 14.18 3.31 -20.24
C THR A 104 12.78 2.70 -20.14
N VAL A 105 12.15 2.83 -18.98
CA VAL A 105 10.76 2.40 -18.78
C VAL A 105 9.84 3.40 -19.49
N VAL A 106 9.12 2.96 -20.51
CA VAL A 106 8.18 3.80 -21.27
C VAL A 106 6.82 3.82 -20.59
N SER A 107 6.36 2.67 -20.11
CA SER A 107 5.10 2.53 -19.36
C SER A 107 5.17 1.33 -18.41
N ILE A 108 4.24 1.27 -17.45
CA ILE A 108 4.05 0.07 -16.63
C ILE A 108 2.64 -0.46 -16.86
N ASP A 109 2.56 -1.71 -17.34
CA ASP A 109 1.34 -2.46 -17.55
C ASP A 109 1.15 -3.45 -16.40
N GLY A 110 0.37 -3.03 -15.39
CA GLY A 110 0.13 -3.81 -14.19
C GLY A 110 1.41 -4.02 -13.37
N ASN A 111 1.98 -5.22 -13.47
CA ASN A 111 3.22 -5.63 -12.79
C ASN A 111 4.41 -5.81 -13.75
N THR A 112 4.26 -5.39 -15.01
CA THR A 112 5.28 -5.52 -16.05
C THR A 112 5.69 -4.14 -16.56
N ALA A 113 6.97 -3.81 -16.46
CA ALA A 113 7.56 -2.62 -17.04
C ALA A 113 7.78 -2.80 -18.56
N VAL A 114 7.20 -1.92 -19.36
CA VAL A 114 7.48 -1.87 -20.80
C VAL A 114 8.69 -0.97 -21.01
N VAL A 115 9.74 -1.53 -21.59
CA VAL A 115 11.05 -0.88 -21.71
C VAL A 115 11.47 -0.71 -23.17
N ASP A 116 12.19 0.36 -23.44
CA ASP A 116 12.78 0.64 -24.75
C ASP A 116 14.24 1.09 -24.59
N LYS A 117 14.98 1.13 -25.71
CA LYS A 117 16.38 1.53 -25.74
C LYS A 117 16.54 2.94 -25.17
N GLU A 118 17.52 3.13 -24.28
CA GLU A 118 17.91 4.47 -23.83
C GLU A 118 18.40 5.29 -25.03
N VAL A 119 17.83 6.49 -25.21
CA VAL A 119 18.18 7.44 -26.28
C VAL A 119 19.39 8.27 -25.86
#